data_AF-A0A496RGX9-F1
#
_entry.id   AF-A0A496RGX9-F1
#
_cell.length_a   1.000
_cell.length_b   1.000
_cell.length_c   1.000
_cell.angle_alpha   90.00
_cell.angle_beta   90.00
_cell.angle_gamma   90.00
#
_symmetry.space_group_name_H-M   'P 1'
#
loop_
_entity.id
_entity.type
_entity.pdbx_description
1 polymer ?
#
loop_
_entity_poly.entity_id
_entity_poly.type
_entity_poly.pdbx_seq_one_letter_code
_entity_poly.pdbx_strand_id
1 'polypeptide(L)'
;ISQCEVEQAVGKETADKLKKISLDIYKKAAAYALTRGIIIADTKFEFGILKDKLILIDEALTPDSSRFWPKDQYEAGRPQFSFDKQFVRDYLETIEWDKTPPGPRLPGEIIQKTSQKYLEAYNRLTGKEFKEAG
;
A
#
# COMPACT_ATOMS: atom_id res chain seq x y z
N ILE A 1 0.37 -7.59 16.68
CA ILE A 1 0.09 -8.91 17.27
C ILE A 1 0.97 -9.96 16.60
N SER A 2 1.44 -10.93 17.37
CA SER A 2 2.18 -12.11 16.92
C SER A 2 1.24 -13.09 16.21
N GLN A 3 1.83 -14.05 15.49
CA GLN A 3 1.08 -15.15 14.88
C GLN A 3 0.24 -15.92 15.92
N CYS A 4 0.77 -16.13 17.13
CA CYS A 4 0.07 -16.83 18.21
C CYS A 4 -1.22 -16.10 18.62
N GLU A 5 -1.17 -14.77 18.73
CA GLU A 5 -2.35 -13.96 19.04
C GLU A 5 -3.39 -14.00 17.92
N VAL A 6 -2.96 -14.09 16.65
CA VAL A 6 -3.87 -14.30 15.51
C VAL A 6 -4.53 -15.68 15.61
N GLU A 7 -3.76 -16.73 15.88
CA GLU A 7 -4.28 -18.10 16.05
C GLU A 7 -5.30 -18.19 17.19
N GLN A 8 -5.09 -17.46 18.28
CA GLN A 8 -6.06 -17.35 19.38
C GLN A 8 -7.34 -16.63 18.97
N ALA A 9 -7.24 -15.61 18.12
CA ALA A 9 -8.40 -14.82 17.69
C ALA A 9 -9.27 -15.52 16.64
N VAL A 10 -8.68 -16.22 15.68
CA VAL A 10 -9.40 -16.79 14.51
C VAL A 10 -9.30 -18.30 14.37
N GLY A 11 -8.58 -18.97 15.28
CA GLY A 11 -8.26 -20.38 15.20
C GLY A 11 -7.04 -20.67 14.30
N LYS A 12 -6.30 -21.71 14.66
CA LYS A 12 -5.04 -22.08 14.00
C LYS A 12 -5.19 -22.31 12.48
N GLU A 13 -6.21 -23.07 12.08
CA GLU A 13 -6.41 -23.40 10.66
C GLU A 13 -6.68 -22.15 9.81
N THR A 14 -7.51 -21.23 10.31
CA THR A 14 -7.81 -19.96 9.64
C THR A 14 -6.58 -19.07 9.57
N ALA A 15 -5.81 -18.97 10.68
CA ALA A 15 -4.58 -18.19 10.74
C ALA A 15 -3.52 -18.71 9.74
N ASP A 16 -3.37 -20.03 9.63
CA ASP A 16 -2.46 -20.66 8.66
C ASP A 16 -2.89 -20.37 7.21
N LYS A 17 -4.20 -20.47 6.91
CA LYS A 17 -4.76 -20.11 5.60
C LYS A 17 -4.53 -18.64 5.26
N LEU A 18 -4.82 -17.72 6.19
CA LEU A 18 -4.60 -16.28 6.05
C LEU A 18 -3.13 -15.98 5.72
N LYS A 19 -2.21 -16.54 6.51
CA LYS A 19 -0.76 -16.37 6.30
C LYS A 19 -0.33 -16.87 4.93
N LYS A 20 -0.76 -18.09 4.57
CA LYS A 20 -0.43 -18.69 3.28
C LYS A 20 -0.91 -17.83 2.10
N ILE A 21 -2.19 -17.48 2.09
CA ILE A 21 -2.80 -16.70 1.00
C ILE A 21 -2.15 -15.31 0.92
N SER A 22 -1.94 -14.63 2.04
CA SER A 22 -1.31 -13.30 2.07
C SER A 22 0.10 -13.34 1.46
N LEU A 23 0.92 -14.34 1.84
CA LEU A 23 2.27 -14.49 1.31
C LEU A 23 2.28 -14.88 -0.18
N ASP A 24 1.34 -15.72 -0.62
CA ASP A 24 1.25 -16.13 -2.03
C ASP A 24 0.85 -14.94 -2.93
N ILE A 25 -0.14 -14.15 -2.52
CA ILE A 25 -0.56 -12.92 -3.22
C ILE A 25 0.60 -11.93 -3.24
N TYR A 26 1.21 -11.65 -2.08
CA TYR A 26 2.33 -10.70 -1.97
C TYR A 26 3.50 -11.10 -2.88
N LYS A 27 3.96 -12.37 -2.83
CA LYS A 27 5.09 -12.84 -3.65
C LYS A 27 4.81 -12.68 -5.14
N LYS A 28 3.60 -13.04 -5.58
CA LYS A 28 3.20 -12.90 -6.98
C LYS A 28 3.17 -11.44 -7.42
N ALA A 29 2.57 -10.57 -6.61
CA ALA A 29 2.47 -9.15 -6.90
C ALA A 29 3.83 -8.44 -6.86
N ALA A 30 4.65 -8.72 -5.85
CA ALA A 30 6.00 -8.17 -5.72
C ALA A 30 6.90 -8.58 -6.88
N ALA A 31 6.86 -9.87 -7.27
CA ALA A 31 7.60 -10.34 -8.44
C ALA A 31 7.17 -9.61 -9.72
N TYR A 32 5.87 -9.42 -9.94
CA TYR A 32 5.36 -8.66 -11.07
C TYR A 32 5.78 -7.18 -11.02
N ALA A 33 5.58 -6.50 -9.89
CA ALA A 33 5.93 -5.09 -9.72
C ALA A 33 7.43 -4.83 -9.93
N LEU A 34 8.29 -5.77 -9.52
CA LEU A 34 9.74 -5.70 -9.76
C LEU A 34 10.07 -5.64 -11.26
N THR A 35 9.33 -6.36 -12.11
CA THR A 35 9.49 -6.27 -13.58
C THR A 35 9.05 -4.91 -14.15
N ARG A 36 8.25 -4.16 -13.40
CA ARG A 36 7.76 -2.81 -13.71
C ARG A 36 8.58 -1.70 -13.02
N GLY A 37 9.71 -2.05 -12.42
CA GLY A 37 10.58 -1.08 -11.74
C GLY A 37 10.06 -0.58 -10.39
N ILE A 38 9.16 -1.34 -9.74
CA ILE A 38 8.60 -1.01 -8.43
C ILE A 38 8.92 -2.12 -7.44
N ILE A 39 9.37 -1.76 -6.24
CA ILE A 39 9.50 -2.65 -5.09
C ILE A 39 8.28 -2.46 -4.20
N ILE A 40 7.57 -3.55 -3.88
CA ILE A 40 6.51 -3.54 -2.86
C ILE A 40 7.14 -3.95 -1.54
N ALA A 41 7.42 -2.97 -0.67
CA ALA A 41 8.10 -3.23 0.59
C ALA A 41 7.21 -4.01 1.57
N ASP A 42 5.95 -3.61 1.66
CA ASP A 42 4.90 -4.24 2.45
C ASP A 42 3.52 -3.89 1.89
N THR A 43 2.50 -4.62 2.36
CA THR A 43 1.10 -4.42 1.99
C THR A 43 0.18 -4.91 3.10
N LYS A 44 -1.00 -4.32 3.21
CA LYS A 44 -2.10 -4.78 4.05
C LYS A 44 -3.16 -5.43 3.17
N PHE A 45 -3.58 -6.62 3.56
CA PHE A 45 -4.78 -7.27 3.02
C PHE A 45 -5.84 -7.35 4.10
N GLU A 46 -7.10 -7.24 3.71
CA GLU A 46 -8.23 -7.58 4.56
C GLU A 46 -8.97 -8.77 3.98
N PHE A 47 -9.41 -9.65 4.87
CA PHE A 47 -10.15 -10.84 4.49
C PHE A 47 -11.46 -10.91 5.26
N GLY A 48 -12.52 -11.32 4.55
CA GLY A 48 -13.81 -11.64 5.13
C GLY A 48 -14.09 -13.14 5.05
N ILE A 49 -15.12 -13.59 5.78
CA ILE A 49 -15.66 -14.93 5.64
C ILE A 49 -17.07 -14.80 5.06
N LEU A 50 -17.31 -15.44 3.91
CA LEU A 50 -18.60 -15.51 3.27
C LEU A 50 -18.95 -16.97 3.00
N LYS A 51 -20.00 -17.49 3.64
CA LYS A 51 -20.44 -18.90 3.52
C LYS A 51 -19.28 -19.88 3.74
N ASP A 52 -18.57 -19.72 4.86
CA ASP A 52 -17.39 -20.50 5.26
C ASP A 52 -16.18 -20.43 4.31
N LYS A 53 -16.20 -19.49 3.35
CA LYS A 53 -15.08 -19.24 2.45
C LYS A 53 -14.38 -17.96 2.82
N LEU A 54 -13.05 -18.03 2.92
CA LEU A 54 -12.21 -16.86 3.06
C LEU A 54 -12.18 -16.10 1.72
N ILE A 55 -12.50 -14.82 1.76
CA ILE A 55 -12.51 -13.92 0.60
C ILE A 55 -11.59 -12.73 0.87
N LEU A 56 -10.86 -12.29 -0.16
CA LEU A 56 -10.17 -11.00 -0.12
C LEU A 56 -11.24 -9.90 -0.24
N ILE A 57 -11.17 -8.92 0.66
CA ILE A 57 -12.03 -7.73 0.67
C ILE A 57 -11.13 -6.49 0.64
N ASP A 58 -11.74 -5.31 0.81
CA ASP A 58 -11.07 -4.01 0.78
C ASP A 58 -10.30 -3.78 -0.55
N GLU A 59 -9.49 -2.73 -0.59
CA GLU A 59 -8.45 -2.57 -1.59
C GLU A 59 -7.26 -3.52 -1.36
N ALA A 60 -6.53 -3.81 -2.43
CA ALA A 60 -5.34 -4.64 -2.39
C ALA A 60 -4.29 -4.09 -3.34
N LEU A 61 -3.05 -3.98 -2.85
CA LEU A 61 -1.89 -3.57 -3.65
C LEU A 61 -2.09 -2.20 -4.31
N THR A 62 -2.62 -1.25 -3.56
CA THR A 62 -2.70 0.17 -3.91
C THR A 62 -1.62 0.96 -3.14
N PRO A 63 -1.28 2.19 -3.56
CA PRO A 63 -0.37 3.04 -2.80
C PRO A 63 -0.88 3.45 -1.41
N ASP A 64 -2.18 3.23 -1.11
CA ASP A 64 -2.77 3.48 0.21
C ASP A 64 -2.57 2.30 1.16
N SER A 65 -2.75 1.09 0.64
CA SER A 65 -2.58 -0.18 1.38
C SER A 65 -1.14 -0.71 1.38
N SER A 66 -0.24 -0.13 0.58
CA SER A 66 1.10 -0.68 0.31
C SER A 66 2.16 0.40 0.15
N ARG A 67 3.39 0.09 0.56
CA ARG A 67 4.56 0.95 0.32
C ARG A 67 5.26 0.57 -0.98
N PHE A 68 5.25 1.48 -1.94
CA PHE A 68 5.84 1.28 -3.27
C PHE A 68 7.09 2.12 -3.45
N TRP A 69 8.24 1.48 -3.63
CA TRP A 69 9.51 2.16 -3.85
C TRP A 69 9.96 2.07 -5.31
N PRO A 70 10.51 3.14 -5.90
CA PRO A 70 11.17 3.07 -7.19
C PRO A 70 12.40 2.17 -7.10
N LYS A 71 12.46 1.12 -7.92
CA LYS A 71 13.57 0.15 -7.90
C LYS A 71 14.92 0.83 -8.19
N ASP A 72 14.93 1.82 -9.07
CA ASP A 72 16.09 2.60 -9.49
C ASP A 72 16.62 3.56 -8.42
N GLN A 73 15.85 3.82 -7.36
CA GLN A 73 16.22 4.74 -6.27
C GLN A 73 16.37 4.05 -4.92
N TYR A 74 16.19 2.73 -4.89
CA TYR A 74 16.30 1.93 -3.68
C TYR A 74 17.75 1.80 -3.22
N GLU A 75 17.98 2.00 -1.93
CA GLU A 75 19.29 1.83 -1.31
C GLU A 75 19.14 1.39 0.15
N ALA A 76 19.74 0.26 0.53
CA ALA A 76 19.65 -0.24 1.89
C ALA A 76 20.32 0.71 2.91
N GLY A 77 19.77 0.78 4.13
CA GLY A 77 20.34 1.55 5.22
C GLY A 77 19.88 3.01 5.32
N ARG A 78 18.94 3.46 4.47
CA ARG A 78 18.32 4.80 4.55
C ARG A 78 16.79 4.78 4.38
N PRO A 79 16.09 5.89 4.65
CA PRO A 79 14.71 6.07 4.20
C PRO A 79 14.60 5.98 2.67
N GLN A 80 13.53 5.36 2.20
CA GLN A 80 13.27 5.15 0.77
C GLN A 80 12.32 6.20 0.22
N PHE A 81 12.52 6.54 -1.06
CA PHE A 81 11.50 7.26 -1.81
C PHE A 81 10.27 6.36 -1.98
N SER A 82 9.08 6.93 -1.85
CA SER A 82 7.83 6.19 -2.01
C SER A 82 6.90 6.86 -3.02
N PHE A 83 6.15 6.05 -3.75
CA PHE A 83 5.05 6.50 -4.61
C PHE A 83 3.75 6.78 -3.83
N ASP A 84 3.82 6.75 -2.49
CA ASP A 84 2.67 6.95 -1.60
C ASP A 84 2.56 8.38 -1.06
N LYS A 85 1.83 8.52 0.05
CA LYS A 85 1.51 9.76 0.78
C LYS A 85 2.72 10.53 1.35
N GLN A 86 3.95 10.21 0.94
CA GLN A 86 5.17 10.86 1.45
C GLN A 86 5.12 12.39 1.28
N PHE A 87 4.66 12.92 0.14
CA PHE A 87 4.53 14.38 -0.08
C PHE A 87 3.57 15.05 0.90
N VAL A 88 2.46 14.37 1.23
CA VAL A 88 1.49 14.86 2.21
C VAL A 88 2.12 14.81 3.61
N ARG A 89 2.79 13.71 3.96
CA ARG A 89 3.47 13.58 5.27
C ARG A 89 4.55 14.63 5.44
N ASP A 90 5.42 14.80 4.46
CA ASP A 90 6.49 15.79 4.49
C ASP A 90 5.92 17.20 4.65
N TYR A 91 4.86 17.54 3.90
CA TYR A 91 4.16 18.82 4.06
C TYR A 91 3.55 18.99 5.46
N LEU A 92 2.88 17.97 5.99
CA LEU A 92 2.26 18.03 7.32
C LEU A 92 3.30 18.19 8.44
N GLU A 93 4.53 17.72 8.26
CA GLU A 93 5.63 17.93 9.20
C GLU A 93 6.25 19.36 9.09
N THR A 94 5.94 20.12 8.02
CA THR A 94 6.37 21.54 7.90
C THR A 94 5.45 22.54 8.58
N ILE A 95 4.28 22.11 9.05
CA ILE A 95 3.27 22.98 9.65
C ILE A 95 3.07 22.61 11.12
N GLU A 96 2.74 23.60 11.95
CA GLU A 96 2.31 23.35 13.33
C GLU A 96 0.87 22.80 13.33
N TRP A 97 0.76 21.48 13.23
CA TRP A 97 -0.50 20.76 13.40
C TRP A 97 -0.32 19.64 14.43
N ASP A 98 -1.13 19.66 15.47
CA ASP A 98 -1.11 18.69 16.58
C ASP A 98 -1.71 17.31 16.23
N LYS A 99 -1.96 17.07 14.92
CA LYS A 99 -2.56 15.84 14.39
C LYS A 99 -4.01 15.63 14.89
N THR A 100 -4.70 16.69 15.32
CA THR A 100 -6.12 16.63 15.70
C THR A 100 -7.05 17.11 14.58
N PRO A 101 -8.26 16.52 14.45
CA PRO A 101 -9.25 16.99 13.48
C PRO A 101 -9.83 18.37 13.84
N PRO A 102 -10.17 19.23 12.85
CA PRO A 102 -10.03 19.02 11.41
C PRO A 102 -8.58 19.22 10.93
N GLY A 103 -8.16 18.37 9.98
CA GLY A 103 -6.86 18.50 9.35
C GLY A 103 -6.74 19.76 8.48
N PRO A 104 -5.51 20.28 8.29
CA PRO A 104 -5.27 21.48 7.52
C PRO A 104 -5.54 21.26 6.03
N ARG A 105 -5.91 22.33 5.32
CA ARG A 105 -6.09 22.28 3.87
C ARG A 105 -4.73 22.14 3.17
N LEU A 106 -4.61 21.14 2.30
CA LEU A 106 -3.39 20.94 1.52
C LEU A 106 -3.28 21.97 0.38
N PRO A 107 -2.08 22.53 0.12
CA PRO A 107 -1.84 23.37 -1.05
C PRO A 107 -2.07 22.60 -2.35
N GLY A 108 -2.50 23.32 -3.39
CA GLY A 108 -2.77 22.72 -4.71
C GLY A 108 -1.56 21.96 -5.28
N GLU A 109 -0.35 22.45 -5.03
CA GLU A 109 0.89 21.80 -5.47
C GLU A 109 1.10 20.42 -4.80
N ILE A 110 0.83 20.30 -3.50
CA ILE A 110 0.95 19.03 -2.77
C ILE A 110 -0.09 18.03 -3.28
N ILE A 111 -1.31 18.50 -3.54
CA ILE A 111 -2.38 17.70 -4.14
C ILE A 111 -1.92 17.16 -5.51
N GLN A 112 -1.46 18.05 -6.40
CA GLN A 112 -1.00 17.66 -7.74
C GLN A 112 0.18 16.69 -7.71
N LYS A 113 1.21 16.95 -6.90
CA LYS A 113 2.37 16.06 -6.76
C LYS A 113 1.96 14.68 -6.24
N THR A 114 1.06 14.63 -5.27
CA THR A 114 0.52 13.37 -4.74
C THR A 114 -0.23 12.62 -5.83
N SER A 115 -1.18 13.27 -6.52
CA SER A 115 -1.93 12.65 -7.62
C SER A 115 -1.02 12.11 -8.73
N GLN A 116 0.00 12.87 -9.13
CA GLN A 116 0.95 12.44 -10.16
C GLN A 116 1.70 11.15 -9.77
N LYS A 117 2.02 10.96 -8.49
CA LYS A 117 2.71 9.74 -8.02
C LYS A 117 1.82 8.51 -8.05
N TYR A 118 0.54 8.68 -7.72
CA TYR A 118 -0.44 7.60 -7.85
C TYR A 118 -0.64 7.20 -9.31
N LEU A 119 -0.74 8.18 -10.21
CA LEU A 119 -0.82 7.95 -11.65
C LEU A 119 0.45 7.28 -12.20
N GLU A 120 1.63 7.70 -11.73
CA GLU A 120 2.91 7.10 -12.12
C GLU A 120 2.96 5.62 -11.70
N ALA A 121 2.59 5.30 -10.46
CA ALA A 121 2.53 3.92 -9.99
C ALA A 121 1.51 3.09 -10.79
N TYR A 122 0.31 3.63 -11.03
CA TYR A 122 -0.72 3.00 -11.85
C TYR A 122 -0.21 2.70 -13.27
N ASN A 123 0.37 3.71 -13.94
CA ASN A 123 0.85 3.59 -15.31
C ASN A 123 1.96 2.55 -15.41
N ARG A 124 2.93 2.55 -14.47
CA ARG A 124 4.02 1.56 -14.43
C ARG A 124 3.49 0.14 -14.21
N LEU A 125 2.60 -0.04 -13.23
CA LEU A 125 2.07 -1.37 -12.88
C LEU A 125 1.15 -1.94 -13.95
N THR A 126 0.29 -1.12 -14.55
CA THR A 126 -0.73 -1.60 -15.50
C THR A 126 -0.26 -1.54 -16.95
N GLY A 127 0.74 -0.72 -17.27
CA GLY A 127 1.14 -0.40 -18.64
C GLY A 127 0.07 0.39 -19.41
N LYS A 128 -0.91 0.98 -18.73
CA LYS A 128 -2.01 1.74 -19.30
C LYS A 128 -1.95 3.17 -18.83
N GLU A 129 -2.42 4.08 -19.66
CA GLU A 129 -2.67 5.45 -19.23
C GLU A 129 -3.98 5.50 -18.46
N PHE A 130 -3.99 6.16 -17.30
CA PHE A 130 -5.22 6.35 -16.54
C PHE A 130 -6.20 7.20 -17.34
N LYS A 131 -7.42 6.69 -17.49
CA LYS A 131 -8.55 7.45 -18.04
C LYS A 131 -9.54 7.65 -16.91
N GLU A 132 -9.95 8.90 -16.69
CA GLU A 132 -11.04 9.18 -15.77
C GLU A 132 -12.27 8.38 -16.20
N ALA A 133 -12.89 7.69 -15.24
CA ALA A 133 -14.19 7.10 -15.46
C ALA A 133 -15.18 8.27 -15.61
N GLY A 134 -15.79 8.37 -16.80
CA GLY A 134 -16.85 9.35 -17.09
C GLY A 134 -18.13 9.08 -16.32
#